data_AF-A0A2Z6ANR1-F1
#
_entry.id   AF-A0A2Z6ANR1-F1
#
_cell.length_a   1.000
_cell.length_b   1.000
_cell.length_c   1.000
_cell.angle_alpha   90.00
_cell.angle_beta   90.00
_cell.angle_gamma   90.00
#
_symmetry.space_group_name_H-M   'P 1'
#
loop_
_entity.id
_entity.type
_entity.pdbx_description
1 polymer ?
#
loop_
_entity_poly.entity_id
_entity_poly.type
_entity_poly.pdbx_seq_one_letter_code
_entity_poly.pdbx_strand_id
1 'polypeptide(L)'
;MLSSARLDRIASLAHSLRRWVQEDTLSDGDLILAWANLGALMEGALKLFLCVYLADYRADETTRETRAWHIKRQVLQDPDELMLDTILAYAEKAELLAPQQIALGRTVQARRNAIHAFRDRDLGSLTDLFAAIRDFRALLCSLNGRMEYPEPRYMPTERTHFG
;
A
#
# COMPACT_ATOMS: atom_id res chain seq x y z
N MET A 1 -2.69 -17.90 -4.22
CA MET A 1 -2.31 -16.49 -4.00
C MET A 1 -3.47 -15.54 -4.24
N LEU A 2 -3.93 -15.32 -5.48
CA LEU A 2 -5.05 -14.39 -5.73
C LEU A 2 -6.40 -14.91 -5.22
N SER A 3 -6.66 -16.22 -5.31
CA SER A 3 -7.90 -16.85 -4.78
C SER A 3 -8.02 -16.80 -3.26
N SER A 4 -6.90 -16.62 -2.54
CA SER A 4 -6.85 -16.45 -1.09
C SER A 4 -6.78 -14.97 -0.67
N ALA A 5 -6.56 -14.06 -1.62
CA ALA A 5 -6.49 -12.63 -1.36
C ALA A 5 -7.87 -12.06 -1.00
N ARG A 6 -7.97 -11.41 0.16
CA ARG A 6 -9.21 -10.80 0.65
C ARG A 6 -9.43 -9.42 0.05
N LEU A 7 -9.55 -9.36 -1.27
CA LEU A 7 -9.81 -8.10 -2.01
C LEU A 7 -11.11 -7.43 -1.57
N ASP A 8 -12.09 -8.23 -1.12
CA ASP A 8 -13.32 -7.76 -0.47
C ASP A 8 -13.03 -6.90 0.78
N ARG A 9 -12.05 -7.32 1.60
CA ARG A 9 -11.63 -6.56 2.78
C ARG A 9 -10.89 -5.28 2.39
N ILE A 10 -10.05 -5.32 1.36
CA ILE A 10 -9.39 -4.11 0.84
C ILE A 10 -10.44 -3.09 0.36
N ALA A 11 -11.47 -3.53 -0.36
CA ALA A 11 -12.55 -2.65 -0.79
C ALA A 11 -13.34 -2.06 0.40
N SER A 12 -13.62 -2.88 1.42
CA SER A 12 -14.29 -2.43 2.65
C SER A 12 -13.44 -1.41 3.43
N LEU A 13 -12.13 -1.63 3.52
CA LEU A 13 -11.15 -0.71 4.12
C LEU A 13 -11.06 0.62 3.35
N ALA A 14 -11.12 0.58 2.02
CA ALA A 14 -11.13 1.80 1.21
C ALA A 14 -12.40 2.61 1.46
N HIS A 15 -13.55 1.93 1.59
CA HIS A 15 -14.80 2.57 1.91
C HIS A 15 -14.83 3.19 3.31
N SER A 16 -14.12 2.60 4.28
CA SER A 16 -14.07 3.13 5.65
C SER A 16 -13.21 4.39 5.78
N LEU A 17 -12.34 4.71 4.81
CA LEU A 17 -11.60 5.98 4.79
C LEU A 17 -12.52 7.20 4.92
N ARG A 18 -13.74 7.14 4.36
CA ARG A 18 -14.72 8.24 4.42
C ARG A 18 -15.04 8.71 5.84
N ARG A 19 -14.88 7.83 6.84
CA ARG A 19 -15.14 8.12 8.26
C ARG A 19 -14.28 9.25 8.80
N TRP A 20 -13.12 9.48 8.19
CA TRP A 20 -12.15 10.47 8.62
C TRP A 20 -12.01 11.62 7.63
N VAL A 21 -12.70 11.57 6.49
CA VAL A 21 -12.63 12.57 5.41
C VAL A 21 -13.64 13.70 5.57
N GLN A 22 -14.62 13.52 6.45
CA GLN A 22 -15.70 14.48 6.66
C GLN A 22 -15.58 15.28 7.96
N GLU A 23 -14.52 15.04 8.74
CA GLU A 23 -14.33 15.64 10.06
C GLU A 23 -13.39 16.85 9.97
N ASP A 24 -13.62 17.88 10.79
CA ASP A 24 -12.74 19.06 10.88
C ASP A 24 -11.49 18.78 11.75
N THR A 25 -11.61 17.87 12.72
CA THR A 25 -10.53 17.45 13.62
C THR A 25 -10.68 15.98 13.99
N LEU A 26 -9.57 15.30 14.22
CA LEU A 26 -9.55 13.91 14.67
C LEU A 26 -8.84 13.79 16.01
N SER A 27 -9.31 12.84 16.83
CA SER A 27 -8.54 12.40 17.99
C SER A 27 -7.27 11.65 17.55
N ASP A 28 -6.29 11.55 18.44
CA ASP A 28 -5.09 10.72 18.19
C ASP A 28 -5.46 9.26 17.86
N GLY A 29 -6.46 8.71 18.54
CA GLY A 29 -6.96 7.37 18.28
C GLY A 29 -7.51 7.22 16.86
N ASP A 30 -8.28 8.20 16.39
CA ASP A 30 -8.82 8.21 15.03
C ASP A 30 -7.72 8.38 13.98
N LEU A 31 -6.74 9.25 14.22
CA LEU A 31 -5.58 9.41 13.35
C LEU A 31 -4.78 8.10 13.25
N ILE A 32 -4.52 7.44 14.38
CA ILE A 32 -3.83 6.14 14.41
C ILE A 32 -4.58 5.11 13.56
N LEU A 33 -5.91 5.00 13.72
CA LEU A 33 -6.73 4.06 12.97
C LEU A 33 -6.79 4.40 11.48
N ALA A 34 -6.86 5.68 11.13
CA ALA A 34 -6.85 6.13 9.75
C ALA A 34 -5.51 5.81 9.05
N TRP A 35 -4.37 6.09 9.70
CA TRP A 35 -3.05 5.73 9.18
C TRP A 35 -2.85 4.22 9.08
N ALA A 36 -3.32 3.46 10.08
CA ALA A 36 -3.29 2.00 10.04
C ALA A 36 -4.08 1.46 8.83
N ASN A 37 -5.27 2.00 8.58
CA ASN A 37 -6.08 1.64 7.43
C ASN A 37 -5.39 1.99 6.11
N LEU A 38 -4.90 3.22 5.94
CA LEU A 38 -4.17 3.64 4.75
C LEU A 38 -2.94 2.76 4.49
N GLY A 39 -2.21 2.39 5.54
CA GLY A 39 -1.08 1.47 5.46
C GLY A 39 -1.46 0.05 5.04
N ALA A 40 -2.61 -0.45 5.46
CA ALA A 40 -3.13 -1.75 5.01
C ALA A 40 -3.57 -1.71 3.54
N LEU A 41 -4.22 -0.62 3.10
CA LEU A 41 -4.61 -0.41 1.71
C LEU A 41 -3.41 -0.34 0.78
N MET A 42 -2.38 0.42 1.16
CA MET A 42 -1.15 0.53 0.39
C MET A 42 -0.41 -0.81 0.29
N GLU A 43 -0.26 -1.52 1.41
CA GLU A 43 0.35 -2.85 1.41
C GLU A 43 -0.43 -3.80 0.49
N GLY A 44 -1.76 -3.84 0.60
CA GLY A 44 -2.62 -4.66 -0.24
C GLY A 44 -2.50 -4.32 -1.74
N ALA A 45 -2.46 -3.03 -2.09
CA ALA A 45 -2.32 -2.58 -3.47
C ALA A 45 -0.97 -2.98 -4.08
N LEU A 46 0.12 -2.82 -3.33
CA LEU A 46 1.45 -3.20 -3.79
C LEU A 46 1.60 -4.72 -3.89
N LYS A 47 1.03 -5.48 -2.93
CA LYS A 47 0.96 -6.95 -3.00
C LYS A 47 0.23 -7.43 -4.24
N LEU A 48 -0.93 -6.82 -4.53
CA LEU A 48 -1.70 -7.13 -5.73
C LEU A 48 -0.86 -6.87 -6.99
N PHE A 49 -0.18 -5.71 -7.05
CA PHE A 49 0.67 -5.37 -8.17
C PHE A 49 1.79 -6.39 -8.38
N LEU A 50 2.50 -6.79 -7.31
CA LEU A 50 3.52 -7.84 -7.40
C LEU A 50 2.94 -9.21 -7.81
N CYS A 51 1.70 -9.53 -7.42
CA CYS A 51 1.03 -10.75 -7.85
C CYS A 51 0.70 -10.75 -9.35
N VAL A 52 0.39 -9.60 -9.95
CA VAL A 52 0.17 -9.47 -11.40
C VAL A 52 1.48 -9.77 -12.14
N TYR A 53 2.59 -9.22 -11.66
CA TYR A 53 3.94 -9.42 -12.20
C TYR A 53 4.73 -10.49 -11.44
N LEU A 54 4.06 -11.58 -11.03
CA LEU A 54 4.67 -12.59 -10.16
C LEU A 54 5.89 -13.26 -10.80
N ALA A 55 5.86 -13.47 -12.11
CA ALA A 55 6.98 -14.04 -12.85
C ALA A 55 8.20 -13.11 -12.82
N ASP A 56 8.00 -11.81 -13.09
CA ASP A 56 9.07 -10.81 -13.06
C ASP A 56 9.64 -10.64 -11.66
N TYR A 57 8.77 -10.53 -10.64
CA TYR A 57 9.18 -10.47 -9.24
C TYR A 57 10.03 -11.68 -8.83
N ARG A 58 9.69 -12.89 -9.28
CA ARG A 58 10.46 -14.11 -8.96
C ARG A 58 11.79 -14.21 -9.71
N ALA A 59 11.89 -13.58 -10.88
CA ALA A 59 13.10 -13.57 -11.69
C ALA A 59 14.08 -12.44 -11.30
N ASP A 60 13.61 -11.41 -10.61
CA ASP A 60 14.40 -10.25 -10.22
C ASP A 60 15.41 -10.57 -9.10
N GLU A 61 16.70 -10.49 -9.41
CA GLU A 61 17.80 -10.76 -8.48
C GLU A 61 17.84 -9.77 -7.31
N THR A 62 17.29 -8.56 -7.48
CA THR A 62 17.22 -7.52 -6.45
C THR A 62 16.48 -8.01 -5.20
N THR A 63 15.54 -8.96 -5.36
CA THR A 63 14.82 -9.58 -4.24
C THR A 63 15.76 -10.22 -3.21
N ARG A 64 16.91 -10.75 -3.64
CA ARG A 64 17.94 -11.39 -2.79
C ARG A 64 18.69 -10.39 -1.91
N GLU A 65 18.68 -9.13 -2.30
CA GLU A 65 19.36 -8.05 -1.58
C GLU A 65 18.44 -7.32 -0.59
N THR A 66 17.23 -7.84 -0.40
CA THR A 66 16.20 -7.28 0.46
C THR A 66 15.65 -8.34 1.41
N ARG A 67 14.78 -7.94 2.33
CA ARG A 67 14.07 -8.89 3.20
C ARG A 67 13.01 -9.72 2.48
N ALA A 68 12.79 -9.54 1.18
CA ALA A 68 11.94 -10.41 0.39
C ALA A 68 12.53 -11.83 0.36
N TRP A 69 13.87 -11.95 0.30
CA TRP A 69 14.57 -13.21 0.46
C TRP A 69 14.75 -13.60 1.93
N HIS A 70 14.17 -14.72 2.32
CA HIS A 70 14.26 -15.21 3.69
C HIS A 70 15.56 -16.00 3.89
N ILE A 71 16.62 -15.32 4.30
CA ILE A 71 18.00 -15.85 4.43
C ILE A 71 18.06 -17.22 5.14
N LYS A 72 17.36 -17.39 6.28
CA LYS A 72 17.42 -18.65 7.05
C LYS A 72 16.75 -19.84 6.36
N ARG A 73 15.76 -19.58 5.50
CA ARG A 73 15.01 -20.62 4.77
C ARG A 73 15.50 -20.75 3.32
N GLN A 74 16.38 -19.84 2.88
CA GLN A 74 16.87 -19.75 1.51
C GLN A 74 15.75 -19.79 0.47
N VAL A 75 14.67 -19.06 0.75
CA VAL A 75 13.48 -19.02 -0.10
C VAL A 75 13.04 -17.58 -0.30
N LEU A 76 12.62 -17.26 -1.53
CA LEU A 76 11.94 -16.02 -1.83
C LEU A 76 10.53 -16.08 -1.24
N GLN A 77 10.15 -15.08 -0.45
CA GLN A 77 8.80 -14.98 0.07
C GLN A 77 7.83 -14.57 -1.04
N ASP A 78 6.67 -15.18 -1.03
CA ASP A 78 5.57 -14.85 -1.92
C ASP A 78 5.00 -13.46 -1.53
N PRO A 79 4.44 -12.67 -2.48
CA PRO A 79 4.01 -11.30 -2.20
C PRO A 79 3.05 -11.13 -1.02
N ASP A 80 2.16 -12.09 -0.75
CA ASP A 80 1.18 -12.00 0.35
C ASP A 80 1.82 -12.08 1.74
N GLU A 81 2.99 -12.72 1.86
CA GLU A 81 3.79 -12.84 3.09
C GLU A 81 4.60 -11.56 3.39
N LEU A 82 4.84 -10.70 2.39
CA LEU A 82 5.70 -9.53 2.56
C LEU A 82 5.05 -8.48 3.46
N MET A 83 5.85 -7.83 4.30
CA MET A 83 5.42 -6.64 5.05
C MET A 83 5.68 -5.38 4.20
N LEU A 84 4.91 -4.30 4.40
CA LEU A 84 5.09 -3.05 3.64
C LEU A 84 6.54 -2.53 3.64
N ASP A 85 7.30 -2.69 4.72
CA ASP A 85 8.72 -2.26 4.78
C ASP A 85 9.59 -2.97 3.75
N THR A 86 9.34 -4.26 3.61
CA THR A 86 10.03 -5.16 2.70
C THR A 86 9.64 -4.86 1.27
N ILE A 87 8.34 -4.64 1.02
CA ILE A 87 7.84 -4.22 -0.29
C ILE A 87 8.45 -2.88 -0.72
N LEU A 88 8.47 -1.87 0.17
CA LEU A 88 9.05 -0.57 -0.16
C LEU A 88 10.56 -0.63 -0.39
N ALA A 89 11.29 -1.40 0.41
CA ALA A 89 12.73 -1.59 0.22
C ALA A 89 13.05 -2.28 -1.11
N TYR A 90 12.27 -3.30 -1.48
CA TYR A 90 12.38 -3.92 -2.79
C TYR A 90 12.02 -2.94 -3.91
N ALA A 91 10.87 -2.27 -3.82
CA ALA A 91 10.39 -1.36 -4.84
C ALA A 91 11.34 -0.17 -5.09
N GLU A 92 12.01 0.32 -4.05
CA GLU A 92 13.02 1.36 -4.15
C GLU A 92 14.26 0.86 -4.88
N LYS A 93 14.73 -0.34 -4.53
CA LYS A 93 15.96 -0.91 -5.07
C LYS A 93 15.83 -1.42 -6.51
N ALA A 94 14.67 -1.96 -6.85
CA ALA A 94 14.32 -2.40 -8.19
C ALA A 94 13.80 -1.25 -9.08
N GLU A 95 13.85 0.00 -8.59
CA GLU A 95 13.33 1.20 -9.27
C GLU A 95 11.86 1.04 -9.73
N LEU A 96 11.09 0.25 -8.98
CA LEU A 96 9.71 -0.10 -9.32
C LEU A 96 8.76 1.08 -9.11
N LEU A 97 9.06 1.93 -8.14
CA LEU A 97 8.28 3.10 -7.77
C LEU A 97 9.14 4.36 -7.85
N ALA A 98 8.53 5.46 -8.25
CA ALA A 98 9.21 6.75 -8.30
C ALA A 98 9.56 7.23 -6.88
N PRO A 99 10.61 8.06 -6.70
CA PRO A 99 11.08 8.48 -5.36
C PRO A 99 9.99 9.08 -4.46
N GLN A 100 9.07 9.85 -5.03
CA GLN A 100 7.92 10.44 -4.33
C GLN A 100 6.91 9.39 -3.85
N GLN A 101 6.73 8.30 -4.60
CA GLN A 101 5.87 7.19 -4.21
C GLN A 101 6.51 6.37 -3.07
N ILE A 102 7.83 6.20 -3.11
CA ILE A 102 8.60 5.62 -2.00
C ILE A 102 8.48 6.50 -0.76
N ALA A 103 8.69 7.82 -0.89
CA ALA A 103 8.57 8.77 0.22
C ALA A 103 7.17 8.72 0.87
N LEU A 104 6.11 8.71 0.05
CA LEU A 104 4.74 8.50 0.52
C LEU A 104 4.62 7.20 1.32
N GLY A 105 5.14 6.09 0.79
CA GLY A 105 5.11 4.79 1.47
C GLY A 105 5.84 4.79 2.80
N ARG A 106 7.00 5.45 2.89
CA ARG A 106 7.76 5.61 4.13
C ARG A 106 7.01 6.46 5.16
N THR A 107 6.34 7.53 4.73
CA THR A 107 5.46 8.34 5.60
C THR A 107 4.32 7.49 6.15
N VAL A 108 3.55 6.82 5.28
CA VAL A 108 2.45 5.95 5.69
C VAL A 108 2.91 4.85 6.64
N GLN A 109 4.06 4.23 6.36
CA GLN A 109 4.66 3.23 7.24
C GLN A 109 5.02 3.80 8.61
N ALA A 110 5.66 4.96 8.68
CA ALA A 110 6.05 5.56 9.95
C ALA A 110 4.82 5.84 10.82
N ARG A 111 3.78 6.42 10.22
CA ARG A 111 2.53 6.78 10.88
C ARG A 111 1.69 5.57 11.28
N ARG A 112 1.53 4.56 10.41
CA ARG A 112 0.76 3.33 10.71
C ARG A 112 1.32 2.59 11.92
N ASN A 113 2.63 2.67 12.14
CA ASN A 113 3.31 2.01 13.25
C ASN A 113 2.96 2.62 14.62
N ALA A 114 2.27 3.77 14.66
CA ALA A 114 1.70 4.35 15.87
C ALA A 114 0.53 3.54 16.45
N ILE A 115 -0.02 2.57 15.71
CA ILE A 115 -0.94 1.58 16.28
C ILE A 115 -0.31 0.82 17.47
N HIS A 116 1.02 0.75 17.55
CA HIS A 116 1.75 0.35 18.74
C HIS A 116 1.87 1.51 19.73
N ALA A 117 0.71 1.99 20.20
CA ALA A 117 0.51 3.28 20.89
C ALA A 117 1.26 3.45 22.22
N PHE A 118 1.92 2.40 22.74
CA PHE A 118 2.77 2.50 23.93
C PHE A 118 4.02 3.36 23.70
N ARG A 119 4.48 3.48 22.45
CA ARG A 119 5.59 4.36 22.09
C ARG A 119 5.03 5.65 21.52
N ASP A 120 5.53 6.77 22.02
CA ASP A 120 5.27 8.07 21.40
C ASP A 120 5.82 8.07 19.97
N ARG A 121 4.94 8.44 19.04
CA ARG A 121 5.23 8.54 17.62
C ARG A 121 4.45 9.72 17.10
N ASP A 122 5.12 10.51 16.26
CA ASP A 122 4.46 11.57 15.54
C ASP A 122 3.29 10.97 14.73
N LEU A 123 2.09 11.54 14.86
CA LEU A 123 0.88 11.20 14.09
C LEU A 123 0.60 12.16 12.92
N GLY A 124 1.18 13.36 12.97
CA GLY A 124 0.95 14.40 11.99
C GLY A 124 -0.44 14.99 12.16
N SER A 125 -0.85 15.77 11.19
CA SER A 125 -2.15 16.43 11.16
C SER A 125 -3.16 15.68 10.29
N LEU A 126 -4.42 16.05 10.43
CA LEU A 126 -5.48 15.65 9.49
C LEU A 126 -5.14 16.07 8.05
N THR A 127 -4.53 17.24 7.87
CA THR A 127 -4.06 17.73 6.57
C THR A 127 -3.02 16.78 5.95
N ASP A 128 -2.08 16.28 6.76
CA ASP A 128 -1.06 15.32 6.30
C ASP A 128 -1.70 14.00 5.88
N LEU A 129 -2.71 13.54 6.63
CA LEU A 129 -3.49 12.34 6.29
C LEU A 129 -4.22 12.52 4.95
N PHE A 130 -4.88 13.66 4.72
CA PHE A 130 -5.56 13.93 3.45
C PHE A 130 -4.62 14.03 2.27
N ALA A 131 -3.47 14.69 2.45
CA ALA A 131 -2.43 14.72 1.43
C ALA A 131 -1.99 13.30 1.08
N ALA A 132 -1.73 12.45 2.09
CA ALA A 132 -1.34 11.06 1.87
C ALA A 132 -2.43 10.21 1.21
N ILE A 133 -3.70 10.41 1.53
CA ILE A 133 -4.83 9.71 0.87
C ILE A 133 -4.90 10.10 -0.61
N ARG A 134 -4.77 11.39 -0.93
CA ARG A 134 -4.75 11.88 -2.32
C ARG A 134 -3.55 11.30 -3.09
N ASP A 135 -2.38 11.32 -2.49
CA ASP A 135 -1.17 10.83 -3.13
C ASP A 135 -1.20 9.30 -3.26
N PHE A 136 -1.85 8.59 -2.32
CA PHE A 136 -2.14 7.17 -2.45
C PHE A 136 -3.11 6.88 -3.60
N ARG A 137 -4.14 7.70 -3.82
CA ARG A 137 -4.98 7.59 -5.02
C ARG A 137 -4.15 7.75 -6.29
N ALA A 138 -3.23 8.70 -6.34
CA ALA A 138 -2.34 8.87 -7.50
C ALA A 138 -1.43 7.65 -7.71
N LEU A 139 -0.91 7.06 -6.63
CA LEU A 139 -0.18 5.79 -6.70
C LEU A 139 -1.06 4.67 -7.27
N LEU A 140 -2.30 4.52 -6.80
CA LEU A 140 -3.23 3.51 -7.35
C LEU A 140 -3.45 3.69 -8.86
N CYS A 141 -3.68 4.93 -9.32
CA CYS A 141 -3.81 5.23 -10.75
C CYS A 141 -2.53 4.86 -11.53
N SER A 142 -1.35 5.15 -10.99
CA SER A 142 -0.06 4.80 -11.60
C SER A 142 0.15 3.29 -11.69
N LEU A 143 -0.16 2.53 -10.63
CA LEU A 143 -0.08 1.06 -10.64
C LEU A 143 -1.08 0.47 -11.64
N ASN A 144 -2.34 0.91 -11.58
CA ASN A 144 -3.42 0.46 -12.46
C ASN A 144 -3.11 0.73 -13.94
N GLY A 145 -2.52 1.87 -14.26
CA GLY A 145 -2.13 2.22 -15.63
C GLY A 145 -0.99 1.37 -16.19
N ARG A 146 -0.25 0.66 -15.33
CA ARG A 146 0.78 -0.29 -15.74
C ARG A 146 0.22 -1.70 -15.91
N MET A 147 -0.78 -2.08 -15.11
CA MET A 147 -1.35 -3.44 -15.10
C MET A 147 -1.92 -3.85 -16.47
N GLU A 148 -1.57 -5.06 -16.90
CA GLU A 148 -2.15 -5.68 -18.08
C GLU A 148 -3.47 -6.37 -17.73
N TYR A 149 -4.56 -5.94 -18.37
CA TYR A 149 -5.86 -6.58 -18.21
C TYR A 149 -6.06 -7.63 -19.31
N PRO A 150 -6.61 -8.82 -18.99
CA PRO A 150 -6.86 -9.86 -20.00
C PRO A 150 -7.75 -9.37 -21.15
N GLU A 151 -8.71 -8.49 -20.84
CA GLU A 151 -9.62 -7.89 -21.82
C GLU A 151 -9.99 -6.45 -21.38
N PRO A 152 -10.30 -5.54 -22.33
CA PRO A 152 -10.67 -4.16 -22.02
C PRO A 152 -11.88 -4.03 -21.08
N ARG A 153 -12.82 -4.99 -21.10
CA ARG A 153 -14.00 -4.99 -20.22
C ARG A 153 -13.68 -5.09 -18.73
N TYR A 154 -12.48 -5.56 -18.40
CA TYR A 154 -12.00 -5.65 -17.02
C TYR A 154 -11.21 -4.41 -16.58
N MET A 155 -10.89 -3.51 -17.51
CA MET A 155 -10.22 -2.25 -17.19
C MET A 155 -11.18 -1.37 -16.37
N PRO A 156 -10.78 -0.88 -15.19
CA PRO A 156 -11.62 -0.01 -14.39
C PRO A 156 -11.93 1.29 -15.15
N THR A 157 -13.20 1.56 -15.40
CA THR A 157 -13.66 2.89 -15.80
C THR A 157 -13.79 3.77 -14.56
N GLU A 158 -13.15 4.94 -14.55
CA GLU A 158 -13.42 5.93 -13.49
C GLU A 158 -14.93 6.21 -13.45
N ARG A 159 -15.57 5.92 -12.31
CA ARG A 159 -16.93 6.39 -12.07
C ARG A 159 -16.84 7.88 -11.73
N THR A 160 -17.27 8.73 -12.64
CA THR A 160 -17.35 10.20 -12.50
C THR A 160 -18.44 10.68 -11.52
N HIS A 161 -18.76 9.90 -10.49
CA HIS A 161 -19.80 10.27 -9.51
C HIS A 161 -19.21 10.35 -8.10
N PHE A 162 -18.72 11.55 -7.77
CA PHE A 162 -18.80 12.12 -6.43
C PHE A 162 -19.47 13.48 -6.58
N GLY A 163 -20.78 13.50 -6.36
CA GLY A 163 -21.56 14.68 -6.00
C GLY A 163 -21.92 14.60 -4.54
#